data_AF-A0A9X0XAK3-F1
#
_entry.id   AF-A0A9X0XAK3-F1
#
_cell.length_a   1.000
_cell.length_b   1.000
_cell.length_c   1.000
_cell.angle_alpha   90.00
_cell.angle_beta   90.00
_cell.angle_gamma   90.00
#
_symmetry.space_group_name_H-M   'P 1'
#
loop_
_entity.id
_entity.type
_entity.pdbx_description
1 polymer ?
#
loop_
_entity_poly.entity_id
_entity_poly.type
_entity_poly.pdbx_seq_one_letter_code
_entity_poly.pdbx_strand_id
1 'polypeptide(L)'
;MEFDRNQFIANHGIVFSVTRFSVTPSDRGGLRTLHFGEAKSAHFEVSSLLVELYDKMLAKDLPCVMMAGISNPLTRKQGDLLNDQRMSIANITAGIFTAAGSRVPIIGLATGPAAGYLGRELVKSKLPAYHAGDVIVSLDAQVSGGIGPQRLVSSMIIKSQGA
;
A
#
# COMPACT_ATOMS: atom_id res chain seq x y z
N MET A 1 -18.19 -0.50 -7.37
CA MET A 1 -16.86 0.13 -7.28
C MET A 1 -16.40 0.69 -8.62
N GLU A 2 -15.92 1.94 -8.63
CA GLU A 2 -15.19 2.54 -9.76
C GLU A 2 -13.67 2.47 -9.49
N PHE A 3 -12.87 2.21 -10.51
CA PHE A 3 -11.41 2.07 -10.41
C PHE A 3 -10.71 3.14 -11.25
N ASP A 4 -9.89 3.96 -10.60
CA ASP A 4 -8.96 4.88 -11.25
C ASP A 4 -7.55 4.28 -11.20
N ARG A 5 -6.94 4.03 -12.36
CA ARG A 5 -5.64 3.35 -12.48
C ARG A 5 -4.63 4.28 -13.11
N ASN A 6 -3.57 4.58 -12.38
CA ASN A 6 -2.50 5.46 -12.82
C ASN A 6 -1.13 4.85 -12.50
N GLN A 7 -0.13 5.13 -13.34
CA GLN A 7 1.24 4.68 -13.11
C GLN A 7 2.09 5.81 -12.53
N PHE A 8 2.92 5.48 -11.54
CA PHE A 8 3.82 6.41 -10.88
C PHE A 8 5.22 5.86 -10.85
N ILE A 9 6.20 6.70 -11.18
CA ILE A 9 7.61 6.36 -11.05
C ILE A 9 8.04 6.82 -9.66
N ALA A 10 8.29 5.86 -8.77
CA ALA A 10 8.86 6.11 -7.46
C ALA A 10 10.37 6.37 -7.58
N ASN A 11 10.99 6.72 -6.44
CA ASN A 11 12.44 6.82 -6.35
C ASN A 11 13.11 5.56 -6.91
N HIS A 12 14.32 5.72 -7.44
CA HIS A 12 15.11 4.65 -8.06
C HIS A 12 14.48 4.06 -9.33
N GLY A 13 13.55 4.78 -9.95
CA GLY A 13 12.94 4.41 -11.23
C GLY A 13 12.00 3.21 -11.13
N ILE A 14 11.50 2.90 -9.94
CA ILE A 14 10.56 1.79 -9.73
C ILE A 14 9.18 2.25 -10.18
N VAL A 15 8.61 1.55 -11.14
CA VAL A 15 7.27 1.87 -11.66
C VAL A 15 6.21 1.16 -10.81
N PHE A 16 5.23 1.91 -10.34
CA PHE A 16 4.08 1.42 -9.59
C PHE A 16 2.79 1.65 -10.37
N SER A 17 1.99 0.60 -10.53
CA SER A 17 0.58 0.70 -10.90
C SER A 17 -0.22 0.99 -9.64
N VAL A 18 -0.81 2.18 -9.53
CA VAL A 18 -1.66 2.57 -8.41
C VAL A 18 -3.12 2.55 -8.86
N THR A 19 -3.91 1.72 -8.20
CA THR A 19 -5.36 1.64 -8.39
C THR A 19 -6.06 2.27 -7.20
N ARG A 20 -6.84 3.32 -7.43
CA ARG A 20 -7.68 4.00 -6.45
C ARG A 20 -9.13 3.60 -6.67
N PHE A 21 -9.84 3.29 -5.58
CA PHE A 21 -11.25 2.92 -5.63
C PHE A 21 -11.95 3.26 -4.31
N SER A 22 -13.28 3.43 -4.36
CA SER A 22 -14.09 3.62 -3.15
C SER A 22 -14.90 2.37 -2.86
N VAL A 23 -14.90 1.94 -1.60
CA VAL A 23 -15.56 0.75 -1.10
C VAL A 23 -16.67 1.16 -0.16
N THR A 24 -17.87 0.66 -0.44
CA THR A 24 -19.03 0.74 0.46
C THR A 24 -19.31 -0.63 1.10
N PRO A 25 -20.19 -0.72 2.11
CA PRO A 25 -20.53 -2.00 2.74
C PRO A 25 -21.00 -3.07 1.75
N SER A 26 -21.73 -2.69 0.69
CA SER A 26 -22.17 -3.60 -0.37
C SER A 26 -21.03 -4.12 -1.24
N ASP A 27 -19.94 -3.36 -1.37
CA ASP A 27 -18.77 -3.73 -2.16
C ASP A 27 -17.83 -4.70 -1.43
N ARG A 28 -17.97 -4.86 -0.11
CA ARG A 28 -17.08 -5.68 0.74
C ARG A 28 -16.92 -7.11 0.21
N GLY A 29 -18.01 -7.72 -0.28
CA GLY A 29 -17.98 -9.06 -0.87
C GLY A 29 -17.11 -9.14 -2.13
N GLY A 30 -17.06 -8.06 -2.92
CA GLY A 30 -16.28 -7.97 -4.16
C GLY A 30 -14.79 -7.68 -3.94
N LEU A 31 -14.37 -7.23 -2.75
CA LEU A 31 -12.95 -7.00 -2.46
C LEU A 31 -12.11 -8.28 -2.59
N ARG A 32 -12.67 -9.42 -2.20
CA ARG A 32 -12.01 -10.73 -2.31
C ARG A 32 -11.82 -11.20 -3.75
N THR A 33 -12.64 -10.70 -4.66
CA THR A 33 -12.61 -11.05 -6.09
C THR A 33 -11.81 -10.05 -6.91
N LEU A 34 -11.15 -9.06 -6.27
CA LEU A 34 -10.25 -8.17 -6.98
C LEU A 34 -9.03 -8.95 -7.46
N HIS A 35 -8.78 -8.83 -8.77
CA HIS A 35 -7.61 -9.38 -9.42
C HIS A 35 -6.67 -8.25 -9.80
N PHE A 36 -5.49 -8.25 -9.18
CA PHE A 36 -4.38 -7.38 -9.56
C PHE A 36 -3.40 -8.20 -10.39
N GLY A 37 -3.37 -7.97 -11.70
CA GLY A 37 -2.50 -8.73 -12.62
C GLY A 37 -1.02 -8.58 -12.28
N GLU A 38 -0.65 -7.43 -11.71
CA GLU A 38 0.69 -7.08 -11.27
C GLU A 38 1.16 -7.91 -10.05
N ALA A 39 0.24 -8.38 -9.21
CA ALA A 39 0.53 -9.22 -8.04
C ALA A 39 0.72 -10.72 -8.38
N LYS A 40 0.54 -11.11 -9.66
CA LYS A 40 0.68 -12.50 -10.15
C LYS A 40 0.00 -13.53 -9.22
N SER A 41 0.77 -14.46 -8.65
CA SER A 41 0.29 -15.54 -7.79
C SER A 41 -0.16 -15.08 -6.40
N ALA A 42 0.25 -13.88 -5.95
CA ALA A 42 -0.07 -13.35 -4.63
C ALA A 42 -1.33 -12.47 -4.62
N HIS A 43 -2.13 -12.47 -5.69
CA HIS A 43 -3.38 -11.69 -5.74
C HIS A 43 -4.33 -12.02 -4.56
N PHE A 44 -4.37 -13.28 -4.11
CA PHE A 44 -5.19 -13.68 -2.96
C PHE A 44 -4.70 -13.03 -1.64
N GLU A 45 -3.38 -12.92 -1.47
CA GLU A 45 -2.78 -12.26 -0.30
C GLU A 45 -3.10 -10.76 -0.30
N VAL A 46 -2.97 -10.09 -1.46
CA VAL A 46 -3.30 -8.67 -1.61
C VAL A 46 -4.78 -8.42 -1.33
N SER A 47 -5.68 -9.23 -1.90
CA SER A 47 -7.12 -9.09 -1.68
C SER A 47 -7.53 -9.41 -0.25
N SER A 48 -6.88 -10.38 0.41
CA SER A 48 -7.11 -10.67 1.82
C SER A 48 -6.68 -9.50 2.71
N LEU A 49 -5.52 -8.90 2.43
CA LEU A 49 -5.00 -7.76 3.16
C LEU A 49 -5.89 -6.50 2.97
N LEU A 50 -6.44 -6.29 1.77
CA LEU A 50 -7.40 -5.23 1.50
C LEU A 50 -8.69 -5.39 2.32
N VAL A 51 -9.21 -6.62 2.43
CA VAL A 51 -10.38 -6.90 3.28
C VAL A 51 -10.05 -6.64 4.75
N GLU A 52 -8.89 -7.08 5.22
CA GLU A 52 -8.45 -6.84 6.60
C GLU A 52 -8.32 -5.34 6.89
N LEU A 53 -7.73 -4.57 5.96
CA LEU A 53 -7.66 -3.11 6.03
C LEU A 53 -9.06 -2.51 6.15
N TYR A 54 -9.97 -2.85 5.24
CA TYR A 54 -11.35 -2.33 5.26
C TYR A 54 -12.08 -2.66 6.56
N ASP A 55 -11.97 -3.91 7.04
CA ASP A 55 -12.62 -4.36 8.27
C ASP A 55 -12.09 -3.59 9.49
N LYS A 56 -10.77 -3.32 9.55
CA LYS A 56 -10.17 -2.54 10.63
C LYS A 56 -10.61 -1.08 10.65
N MET A 57 -10.92 -0.49 9.49
CA MET A 57 -11.36 0.92 9.41
C MET A 57 -12.72 1.15 10.09
N LEU A 58 -13.54 0.10 10.25
CA LEU A 58 -14.88 0.19 10.87
C LEU A 58 -15.68 1.37 10.32
N ALA A 59 -15.74 1.47 9.00
CA ALA A 59 -16.32 2.59 8.25
C ALA A 59 -17.86 2.73 8.44
N LYS A 60 -18.53 1.68 8.94
CA LYS A 60 -20.00 1.56 8.97
C LYS A 60 -20.57 1.83 7.58
N ASP A 61 -21.36 2.88 7.42
CA ASP A 61 -22.03 3.26 6.16
C ASP A 61 -21.24 4.32 5.37
N LEU A 62 -20.04 4.69 5.82
CA LEU A 62 -19.22 5.69 5.15
C LEU A 62 -18.38 5.06 4.02
N PRO A 63 -18.19 5.77 2.90
CA PRO A 63 -17.32 5.30 1.84
C PRO A 63 -15.86 5.27 2.31
N CYS A 64 -15.21 4.12 2.15
CA CYS A 64 -13.78 3.94 2.39
C CYS A 64 -13.03 4.11 1.07
N VAL A 65 -12.17 5.11 0.97
CA VAL A 65 -11.30 5.30 -0.20
C VAL A 65 -10.06 4.46 0.01
N MET A 66 -9.80 3.53 -0.90
CA MET A 66 -8.64 2.64 -0.85
C MET A 66 -7.75 2.85 -2.07
N MET A 67 -6.45 2.66 -1.89
CA MET A 67 -5.44 2.72 -2.94
C MET A 67 -4.53 1.50 -2.82
N ALA A 68 -4.35 0.78 -3.93
CA ALA A 68 -3.43 -0.34 -4.06
C ALA A 68 -2.33 0.04 -5.06
N GLY A 69 -1.11 0.23 -4.58
CA GLY A 69 0.09 0.43 -5.38
C GLY A 69 0.88 -0.86 -5.49
N ILE A 70 1.08 -1.35 -6.71
CA ILE A 70 1.84 -2.58 -6.96
C ILE A 70 2.97 -2.25 -7.94
N SER A 71 4.21 -2.57 -7.55
CA SER A 71 5.36 -2.32 -8.40
C SER A 71 5.43 -3.30 -9.56
N ASN A 72 6.08 -2.88 -10.64
CA ASN A 72 6.66 -3.84 -11.56
C ASN A 72 7.70 -4.70 -10.82
N PRO A 73 7.98 -5.93 -11.30
CA PRO A 73 9.05 -6.75 -10.75
C PRO A 73 10.37 -5.97 -10.74
N LEU A 74 11.02 -5.92 -9.57
CA LEU A 74 12.26 -5.17 -9.41
C LEU A 74 13.34 -5.72 -10.33
N THR A 75 14.07 -4.84 -10.99
CA THR A 75 15.31 -5.23 -11.65
C THR A 75 16.37 -5.53 -10.59
N ARG A 76 17.39 -6.33 -10.96
CA ARG A 76 18.54 -6.59 -10.07
C ARG A 76 19.17 -5.31 -9.55
N LYS A 77 19.39 -4.33 -10.44
CA LYS A 77 19.93 -3.01 -10.10
C LYS A 77 19.04 -2.27 -9.09
N GLN A 78 17.72 -2.34 -9.22
CA GLN A 78 16.81 -1.72 -8.25
C GLN A 78 16.87 -2.42 -6.89
N GLY A 79 16.88 -3.75 -6.86
CA GLY A 79 17.03 -4.52 -5.63
C GLY A 79 18.32 -4.17 -4.89
N ASP A 80 19.44 -4.15 -5.61
CA ASP A 80 20.77 -3.80 -5.06
C ASP A 80 20.77 -2.37 -4.50
N LEU A 81 20.23 -1.39 -5.25
CA LEU A 81 20.12 0.00 -4.79
C LEU A 81 19.26 0.16 -3.53
N LEU A 82 18.14 -0.55 -3.44
CA LEU A 82 17.28 -0.51 -2.25
C LEU A 82 17.98 -1.13 -1.03
N ASN A 83 18.79 -2.18 -1.23
CA ASN A 83 19.58 -2.80 -0.18
C ASN A 83 20.72 -1.89 0.30
N ASP A 84 21.49 -1.34 -0.63
CA ASP A 84 22.63 -0.45 -0.36
C ASP A 84 22.20 0.79 0.44
N GLN A 85 21.04 1.36 0.08
CA GLN A 85 20.48 2.51 0.75
C GLN A 85 19.63 2.18 1.97
N ARG A 86 19.53 0.89 2.35
CA ARG A 86 18.69 0.40 3.45
C ARG A 86 17.27 0.97 3.39
N MET A 87 16.69 0.97 2.20
CA MET A 87 15.35 1.53 1.98
C MET A 87 14.31 0.62 2.61
N SER A 88 13.48 1.17 3.48
CA SER A 88 12.34 0.43 4.05
C SER A 88 11.14 0.50 3.09
N ILE A 89 10.31 -0.56 3.11
CA ILE A 89 9.06 -0.59 2.34
C ILE A 89 8.13 0.56 2.76
N ALA A 90 8.19 0.97 4.03
CA ALA A 90 7.44 2.11 4.55
C ALA A 90 7.81 3.43 3.85
N ASN A 91 9.11 3.66 3.59
CA ASN A 91 9.56 4.87 2.88
C ASN A 91 9.11 4.86 1.41
N ILE A 92 9.19 3.70 0.76
CA ILE A 92 8.74 3.52 -0.63
C ILE A 92 7.22 3.79 -0.72
N THR A 93 6.46 3.18 0.19
CA THR A 93 4.99 3.32 0.30
C THR A 93 4.58 4.78 0.49
N ALA A 94 5.23 5.51 1.40
CA ALA A 94 4.94 6.92 1.65
C ALA A 94 5.19 7.79 0.39
N GLY A 95 6.26 7.51 -0.36
CA GLY A 95 6.58 8.23 -1.59
C GLY A 95 5.53 8.06 -2.68
N ILE A 96 5.10 6.81 -2.94
CA ILE A 96 4.12 6.51 -3.99
C ILE A 96 2.78 7.17 -3.72
N PHE A 97 2.30 7.08 -2.49
CA PHE A 97 1.01 7.66 -2.15
C PHE A 97 1.04 9.19 -2.14
N THR A 98 2.19 9.81 -1.84
CA THR A 98 2.38 11.26 -2.03
C THR A 98 2.34 11.63 -3.52
N ALA A 99 3.04 10.87 -4.38
CA ALA A 99 3.05 11.09 -5.82
C ALA A 99 1.68 10.86 -6.48
N ALA A 100 0.90 9.90 -5.96
CA ALA A 100 -0.44 9.57 -6.43
C ALA A 100 -1.52 10.58 -5.97
N GLY A 101 -1.12 11.74 -5.45
CA GLY A 101 -2.04 12.79 -5.03
C GLY A 101 -2.87 12.43 -3.80
N SER A 102 -2.58 11.31 -3.12
CA SER A 102 -3.12 11.12 -1.79
C SER A 102 -2.47 12.17 -0.91
N ARG A 103 -3.27 12.92 -0.16
CA ARG A 103 -2.79 13.91 0.80
C ARG A 103 -2.15 13.15 1.96
N VAL A 104 -0.95 12.61 1.74
CA VAL A 104 -0.07 12.08 2.78
C VAL A 104 0.64 13.28 3.38
N PRO A 105 0.26 13.75 4.59
CA PRO A 105 1.29 14.35 5.41
C PRO A 105 2.34 13.25 5.63
N ILE A 106 3.55 13.45 5.12
CA ILE A 106 4.71 12.61 5.47
C ILE A 106 4.91 12.79 6.97
N ILE A 107 4.24 11.99 7.79
CA ILE A 107 4.47 11.98 9.22
C ILE A 107 5.64 11.04 9.42
N GLY A 108 6.82 11.54 9.13
CA GLY A 108 8.10 10.89 9.33
C GLY A 108 9.01 11.79 10.15
N LEU A 109 8.49 12.35 11.25
CA LEU A 109 9.16 12.90 12.42
C LEU A 109 8.10 13.72 13.18
N ALA A 110 7.54 13.16 14.25
CA ALA A 110 6.70 13.92 15.16
C ALA A 110 7.58 14.89 15.95
N THR A 111 7.70 16.13 15.47
CA THR A 111 8.13 17.29 16.28
C THR A 111 6.90 18.19 16.48
N GLY A 112 5.96 17.79 17.33
CA GLY A 112 4.84 18.67 17.68
C GLY A 112 3.72 18.01 18.48
N PRO A 113 3.10 18.71 19.44
CA PRO A 113 2.25 18.11 20.48
C PRO A 113 0.78 17.82 20.08
N ALA A 114 0.44 17.79 18.79
CA ALA A 114 -0.92 17.49 18.33
C ALA A 114 -1.02 16.05 17.77
N ALA A 115 -0.83 15.07 18.65
CA ALA A 115 -1.00 13.64 18.34
C ALA A 115 -2.49 13.24 18.43
N GLY A 116 -3.25 13.53 17.37
CA GLY A 116 -4.59 12.99 17.17
C GLY A 116 -4.55 11.73 16.31
N TYR A 117 -4.60 10.55 16.93
CA TYR A 117 -5.02 9.25 16.38
C TYR A 117 -4.55 8.90 14.94
N LEU A 118 -3.28 8.50 14.80
CA LEU A 118 -2.81 7.80 13.61
C LEU A 118 -2.41 6.37 13.98
N GLY A 119 -3.34 5.45 13.74
CA GLY A 119 -3.12 4.00 13.82
C GLY A 119 -2.14 3.55 12.74
N ARG A 120 -0.84 3.71 13.02
CA ARG A 120 0.22 3.08 12.24
C ARG A 120 0.37 1.63 12.71
N GLU A 121 -0.36 0.73 12.07
CA GLU A 121 0.07 -0.66 11.99
C GLU A 121 1.18 -0.77 10.91
N LEU A 122 2.27 -0.03 11.12
CA LEU A 122 3.47 -0.19 10.30
C LEU A 122 4.02 -1.57 10.64
N VAL A 123 3.90 -2.50 9.68
CA VAL A 123 4.58 -3.78 9.72
C VAL A 123 6.01 -3.56 10.20
N LYS A 124 6.35 -4.15 11.36
CA LYS A 124 7.71 -4.21 11.91
C LYS A 124 8.61 -4.95 10.94
N SER A 125 9.07 -4.31 9.88
CA SER A 125 9.98 -4.94 8.94
C SER A 125 11.42 -4.55 9.29
N LYS A 126 12.12 -5.49 9.93
CA LYS A 126 13.56 -5.72 9.73
C LYS A 126 13.89 -5.40 8.26
N LEU A 127 14.90 -4.57 8.00
CA LEU A 127 15.28 -4.15 6.64
C LEU A 127 15.29 -5.36 5.69
N PRO A 128 14.31 -5.49 4.78
CA PRO A 128 14.22 -6.67 3.95
C PRO A 128 15.31 -6.63 2.88
N ALA A 129 15.92 -7.78 2.58
CA ALA A 129 16.77 -7.91 1.41
C ALA A 129 15.88 -7.99 0.15
N TYR A 130 15.97 -6.99 -0.72
CA TYR A 130 15.26 -6.94 -2.01
C TYR A 130 16.03 -7.72 -3.06
N HIS A 131 15.33 -8.54 -3.84
CA HIS A 131 15.91 -9.32 -4.93
C HIS A 131 15.31 -8.93 -6.27
N ALA A 132 16.00 -9.30 -7.35
CA ALA A 132 15.44 -9.19 -8.69
C ALA A 132 14.16 -10.04 -8.80
N GLY A 133 13.13 -9.46 -9.40
CA GLY A 133 11.80 -10.07 -9.56
C GLY A 133 10.85 -9.83 -8.38
N ASP A 134 11.34 -9.35 -7.23
CA ASP A 134 10.46 -9.01 -6.09
C ASP A 134 9.44 -7.95 -6.52
N VAL A 135 8.22 -8.05 -5.99
CA VAL A 135 7.15 -7.07 -6.24
C VAL A 135 6.77 -6.42 -4.91
N ILE A 136 6.78 -5.09 -4.87
CA ILE A 136 6.38 -4.31 -3.71
C ILE A 136 4.89 -4.01 -3.82
N VAL A 137 4.14 -4.33 -2.77
CA VAL A 137 2.73 -4.01 -2.64
C VAL A 137 2.55 -3.03 -1.50
N SER A 138 1.87 -1.93 -1.79
CA SER A 138 1.56 -0.84 -0.87
C SER A 138 0.05 -0.61 -0.90
N LEU A 139 -0.59 -0.60 0.26
CA LEU A 139 -2.02 -0.40 0.41
C LEU A 139 -2.28 0.78 1.35
N ASP A 140 -3.22 1.64 0.99
CA ASP A 140 -3.70 2.77 1.79
C ASP A 140 -5.22 2.71 1.83
N ALA A 141 -5.79 2.87 3.02
CA ALA A 141 -7.22 2.95 3.25
C ALA A 141 -7.51 4.22 4.05
N GLN A 142 -8.51 4.98 3.62
CA GLN A 142 -8.90 6.24 4.26
C GLN A 142 -10.42 6.33 4.36
N VAL A 143 -10.90 6.74 5.54
CA VAL A 143 -12.30 7.02 5.82
C VAL A 143 -12.38 8.37 6.51
N SER A 144 -13.30 9.23 6.06
CA SER A 144 -13.61 10.48 6.75
C SER A 144 -14.74 10.25 7.74
N GLY A 145 -14.40 9.90 8.99
CA GLY A 145 -15.35 9.58 10.05
C GLY A 145 -15.19 8.13 10.55
N GLY A 146 -16.28 7.51 11.00
CA GLY A 146 -16.27 6.11 11.46
C GLY A 146 -15.82 5.94 12.92
N ILE A 147 -15.77 4.68 13.37
CA ILE A 147 -15.31 4.33 14.73
C ILE A 147 -13.82 3.97 14.73
N GLY A 148 -13.35 3.35 13.65
CA GLY A 148 -11.99 2.88 13.52
C GLY A 148 -10.99 3.99 13.15
N PRO A 149 -9.74 3.62 12.81
CA PRO A 149 -8.76 4.57 12.33
C PRO A 149 -9.26 5.26 11.06
N GLN A 150 -9.01 6.57 10.95
CA GLN A 150 -9.38 7.34 9.74
C GLN A 150 -8.45 7.07 8.57
N ARG A 151 -7.28 6.48 8.83
CA ARG A 151 -6.31 6.09 7.82
C ARG A 151 -5.50 4.88 8.30
N LEU A 152 -5.34 3.89 7.43
CA LEU A 152 -4.52 2.72 7.68
C LEU A 152 -3.68 2.41 6.43
N VAL A 153 -2.40 2.15 6.63
CA VAL A 153 -1.43 1.86 5.56
C VAL A 153 -0.81 0.51 5.84
N SER A 154 -0.75 -0.35 4.84
CA SER A 154 -0.07 -1.64 4.92
C SER A 154 0.84 -1.84 3.72
N SER A 155 1.89 -2.63 3.87
CA SER A 155 2.82 -2.90 2.78
C SER A 155 3.47 -4.27 2.94
N MET A 156 3.72 -4.95 1.82
CA MET A 156 4.36 -6.26 1.78
C MET A 156 5.26 -6.39 0.54
N ILE A 157 6.17 -7.38 0.57
CA ILE A 157 6.97 -7.77 -0.59
C ILE A 157 6.53 -9.18 -0.99
N ILE A 158 6.13 -9.33 -2.24
CA ILE A 158 5.97 -10.63 -2.88
C ILE A 158 7.36 -11.02 -3.38
N LYS A 159 7.92 -12.08 -2.81
CA LYS A 159 9.22 -12.59 -3.23
C LYS A 159 9.11 -13.28 -4.58
N SER A 160 10.02 -12.98 -5.50
CA SER A 160 10.18 -13.83 -6.67
C SER A 160 10.67 -15.19 -6.18
N GLN A 161 9.89 -16.25 -6.40
CA GLN A 161 10.45 -17.60 -6.28
C GLN A 161 11.54 -17.70 -7.34
N GLY A 162 12.80 -17.73 -6.90
CA GLY A 162 13.94 -17.89 -7.80
C GLY A 162 13.74 -19.14 -8.64
N ALA A 163 13.93 -19.00 -9.95
CA ALA A 163 14.24 -20.15 -10.80
C ALA A 163 15.67 -20.60 -10.52
#